data_AF-B4Z7N5-F1
#
_entry.id   AF-B4Z7N5-F1
#
_cell.length_a   1.000
_cell.length_b   1.000
_cell.length_c   1.000
_cell.angle_alpha   90.00
_cell.angle_beta   90.00
_cell.angle_gamma   90.00
#
_symmetry.space_group_name_H-M   'P 1'
#
loop_
_entity.id
_entity.type
_entity.pdbx_description
1 polymer ?
#
loop_
_entity_poly.entity_id
_entity_poly.type
_entity_poly.pdbx_seq_one_letter_code
_entity_poly.pdbx_strand_id
1 'polypeptide(L)'
;GDHDLQRCQYVTEKVLAAVYKALNDHHVYLEGTLLKPNMVTAGHSCSKKYTPQEVAMATVTALLRTVPAAVPGICFLSGGQSEEEASINLNAIN
;
A
#
# COMPACT_ATOMS: atom_id res chain seq x y z
N GLY A 1 -2.38 8.50 13.86
CA GLY A 1 -2.31 9.93 13.50
C GLY A 1 -3.59 10.34 12.81
N ASP A 2 -3.76 11.64 12.56
CA ASP A 2 -4.95 12.30 12.00
C ASP A 2 -4.83 12.64 10.51
N HIS A 3 -3.74 12.21 9.86
CA HIS A 3 -3.49 12.46 8.45
C HIS A 3 -4.58 11.88 7.53
N ASP A 4 -4.79 12.53 6.40
CA ASP A 4 -5.74 12.10 5.38
C ASP A 4 -5.19 10.97 4.48
N LEU A 5 -6.06 10.46 3.61
CA LEU A 5 -5.72 9.37 2.67
C LEU A 5 -4.59 9.79 1.71
N GLN A 6 -4.65 11.03 1.24
CA GLN A 6 -3.69 11.60 0.30
C GLN A 6 -2.28 11.67 0.89
N ARG A 7 -2.18 12.04 2.17
CA ARG A 7 -0.91 12.07 2.90
C ARG A 7 -0.33 10.67 3.06
N CYS A 8 -1.16 9.67 3.37
CA CYS A 8 -0.73 8.27 3.41
C CYS A 8 -0.21 7.81 2.05
N GLN A 9 -0.95 8.09 0.97
CA GLN A 9 -0.54 7.75 -0.41
C GLN A 9 0.82 8.34 -0.75
N TYR A 10 1.02 9.64 -0.47
CA TYR A 10 2.28 10.33 -0.73
C TYR A 10 3.45 9.66 0.00
N VAL A 11 3.27 9.33 1.28
CA VAL A 11 4.34 8.72 2.08
C VAL A 11 4.61 7.30 1.60
N THR A 12 3.57 6.51 1.29
CA THR A 12 3.73 5.17 0.72
C THR A 12 4.53 5.22 -0.58
N GLU A 13 4.23 6.14 -1.49
CA GLU A 13 4.99 6.29 -2.74
C GLU A 13 6.47 6.62 -2.48
N LYS A 14 6.78 7.53 -1.54
CA LYS A 14 8.16 7.88 -1.21
C LYS A 14 8.93 6.71 -0.59
N VAL A 15 8.29 5.98 0.32
CA VAL A 15 8.90 4.82 0.98
C VAL A 15 9.15 3.70 -0.02
N LEU A 16 8.15 3.33 -0.83
CA LEU A 16 8.30 2.23 -1.79
C LEU A 16 9.33 2.56 -2.88
N ALA A 17 9.39 3.80 -3.37
CA ALA A 17 10.44 4.22 -4.30
C ALA A 17 11.85 4.05 -3.69
N ALA A 18 12.03 4.44 -2.42
CA ALA A 18 13.30 4.24 -1.72
C ALA A 18 13.62 2.75 -1.49
N VAL A 19 12.62 1.94 -1.14
CA VAL A 19 12.77 0.48 -0.97
C VAL A 19 13.24 -0.17 -2.26
N TYR A 20 12.56 0.06 -3.38
CA TYR A 20 12.95 -0.59 -4.65
C TYR A 20 14.28 -0.08 -5.20
N LYS A 21 14.62 1.19 -4.95
CA LYS A 21 15.98 1.68 -5.23
C LYS A 21 17.02 0.90 -4.43
N ALA A 22 16.82 0.73 -3.12
CA ALA A 22 17.74 -0.01 -2.27
C ALA A 22 17.83 -1.50 -2.67
N LEU A 23 16.71 -2.15 -2.99
CA LEU A 23 16.73 -3.54 -3.47
C LEU A 23 17.55 -3.69 -4.76
N ASN A 24 17.41 -2.74 -5.69
CA ASN A 24 18.21 -2.71 -6.91
C ASN A 24 19.71 -2.47 -6.62
N ASP A 25 20.05 -1.55 -5.72
CA ASP A 25 21.43 -1.27 -5.31
C ASP A 25 22.11 -2.48 -4.65
N HIS A 26 21.32 -3.33 -4.01
CA HIS A 26 21.76 -4.57 -3.38
C HIS A 26 21.58 -5.81 -4.28
N HIS A 27 21.30 -5.61 -5.57
CA HIS A 27 21.19 -6.68 -6.57
C HIS A 27 20.18 -7.77 -6.22
N VAL A 28 19.06 -7.40 -5.58
CA VAL A 28 18.01 -8.35 -5.21
C VAL A 28 17.21 -8.78 -6.44
N TYR A 29 17.04 -10.09 -6.60
CA TYR A 29 16.22 -10.69 -7.67
C TYR A 29 14.73 -10.57 -7.34
N LEU A 30 14.02 -9.63 -7.97
CA LEU A 30 12.66 -9.22 -7.59
C LEU A 30 11.60 -10.31 -7.81
N GLU A 31 11.76 -11.13 -8.84
CA GLU A 31 10.86 -12.24 -9.15
C GLU A 31 10.87 -13.32 -8.04
N GLY A 32 11.91 -13.34 -7.20
CA GLY A 32 12.02 -14.18 -6.00
C GLY A 32 11.56 -13.50 -4.70
N THR A 33 10.88 -12.35 -4.77
CA THR A 33 10.45 -11.59 -3.59
C THR A 33 8.93 -11.50 -3.47
N LEU A 34 8.46 -11.09 -2.28
CA LEU A 34 7.09 -10.64 -2.07
C LEU A 34 7.16 -9.29 -1.35
N LEU A 35 6.22 -8.39 -1.65
CA LEU A 35 6.05 -7.15 -0.90
C LEU A 35 4.92 -7.32 0.11
N LYS A 36 5.14 -6.96 1.38
CA LYS A 36 4.10 -6.87 2.42
C LYS A 36 3.88 -5.42 2.85
N PRO A 37 3.18 -4.60 2.06
CA PRO A 37 2.95 -3.20 2.38
C PRO A 37 1.69 -3.03 3.22
N ASN A 38 1.50 -1.83 3.77
CA ASN A 38 0.20 -1.37 4.23
C ASN A 38 -0.73 -1.07 3.04
N MET A 39 -2.04 -1.21 3.23
CA MET A 39 -3.01 -0.51 2.38
C MET A 39 -2.89 1.00 2.60
N VAL A 40 -3.16 1.80 1.58
CA VAL A 40 -3.20 3.26 1.69
C VAL A 40 -4.53 3.65 2.33
N THR A 41 -4.47 4.08 3.59
CA THR A 41 -5.63 4.42 4.42
C THR A 41 -5.39 5.74 5.14
N ALA A 42 -6.47 6.45 5.49
CA ALA A 42 -6.35 7.61 6.37
C ALA A 42 -5.87 7.16 7.77
N GLY A 43 -5.24 8.08 8.49
CA GLY A 43 -4.76 7.79 9.84
C GLY A 43 -5.92 7.43 10.77
N HIS A 44 -5.66 6.59 11.77
CA HIS A 44 -6.68 6.10 12.70
C HIS A 44 -7.52 7.21 13.39
N SER A 45 -6.92 8.39 13.60
CA SER A 45 -7.57 9.55 14.23
C SER A 45 -8.15 10.54 13.20
N CYS A 46 -8.15 10.21 11.90
CA CYS A 46 -8.69 11.07 10.86
C CYS A 46 -10.23 11.15 10.99
N SER A 47 -10.74 12.37 10.97
CA SER A 47 -12.19 12.65 11.05
C SER A 47 -12.90 12.31 9.74
N LYS A 48 -12.23 12.48 8.59
CA LYS A 48 -12.77 12.12 7.28
C LYS A 48 -12.74 10.61 7.09
N LYS A 49 -13.90 10.05 6.72
CA LYS A 49 -14.04 8.64 6.35
C LYS A 49 -13.95 8.51 4.83
N TYR A 50 -13.42 7.38 4.39
CA TYR A 50 -13.20 7.05 3.00
C TYR A 50 -13.86 5.71 2.70
N THR A 51 -14.33 5.54 1.47
CA THR A 51 -14.92 4.27 1.03
C THR A 51 -13.83 3.24 0.72
N PRO A 52 -14.16 1.94 0.72
CA PRO A 52 -13.23 0.90 0.27
C PRO A 52 -12.70 1.15 -1.14
N GLN A 53 -13.50 1.74 -2.04
CA GLN A 53 -13.09 2.07 -3.39
C GLN A 53 -12.05 3.20 -3.43
N GLU A 54 -12.16 4.20 -2.55
CA GLU A 54 -11.14 5.25 -2.42
C GLU A 54 -9.83 4.69 -1.87
N VAL A 55 -9.90 3.82 -0.85
CA VAL A 55 -8.74 3.10 -0.31
C VAL A 55 -8.07 2.24 -1.38
N ALA A 56 -8.87 1.49 -2.15
CA ALA A 56 -8.38 0.66 -3.25
C ALA A 56 -7.69 1.48 -4.34
N MET A 57 -8.35 2.54 -4.81
CA MET A 57 -7.79 3.43 -5.84
C MET A 57 -6.45 4.04 -5.39
N ALA A 58 -6.39 4.57 -4.17
CA ALA A 58 -5.16 5.14 -3.63
C ALA A 58 -4.05 4.09 -3.47
N THR A 59 -4.41 2.89 -3.02
CA THR A 59 -3.48 1.77 -2.83
C THR A 59 -2.90 1.30 -4.16
N VAL A 60 -3.75 0.94 -5.12
CA VAL A 60 -3.33 0.47 -6.45
C VAL A 60 -2.52 1.54 -7.18
N THR A 61 -2.93 2.80 -7.09
CA THR A 61 -2.18 3.92 -7.70
C THR A 61 -0.77 4.04 -7.11
N ALA A 62 -0.62 3.97 -5.78
CA ALA A 62 0.70 4.05 -5.15
C ALA A 62 1.61 2.90 -5.57
N LEU A 63 1.05 1.69 -5.67
CA LEU A 63 1.79 0.50 -6.10
C LEU A 63 2.20 0.60 -7.56
N LEU A 64 1.29 0.96 -8.47
CA LEU A 64 1.59 1.14 -9.90
C LEU A 64 2.65 2.21 -10.16
N ARG A 65 2.76 3.22 -9.29
CA ARG A 65 3.77 4.27 -9.39
C ARG A 65 5.17 3.85 -8.91
N THR A 66 5.30 2.75 -8.15
CA THR A 66 6.53 2.48 -7.40
C THR A 66 7.03 1.04 -7.42
N VAL A 67 6.15 0.06 -7.66
CA VAL A 67 6.48 -1.37 -7.62
C VAL A 67 6.77 -1.86 -9.04
N PRO A 68 7.99 -2.36 -9.33
CA PRO A 68 8.28 -3.00 -10.61
C PRO A 68 7.41 -4.25 -10.84
N ALA A 69 6.92 -4.44 -12.07
CA ALA A 69 6.06 -5.57 -12.44
C ALA A 69 6.73 -6.96 -12.29
N ALA A 70 8.05 -7.00 -12.09
CA ALA A 70 8.79 -8.24 -11.79
C ALA A 70 8.43 -8.84 -10.42
N VAL A 71 7.90 -8.03 -9.48
CA VAL A 71 7.49 -8.52 -8.16
C VAL A 71 6.22 -9.36 -8.32
N PRO A 72 6.24 -10.66 -7.99
CA PRO A 72 5.16 -11.59 -8.32
C PRO A 72 3.91 -11.44 -7.44
N GLY A 73 4.02 -10.79 -6.28
CA GLY A 73 2.92 -10.72 -5.34
C GLY A 73 3.05 -9.62 -4.29
N ILE A 74 1.88 -9.13 -3.89
CA ILE A 74 1.70 -8.13 -2.83
C ILE A 74 0.78 -8.74 -1.76
N CYS A 75 1.33 -8.98 -0.58
CA CYS A 75 0.65 -9.61 0.54
C CYS A 75 0.36 -8.56 1.63
N PHE A 76 -0.73 -7.80 1.49
CA PHE A 76 -1.04 -6.70 2.41
C PHE A 76 -1.07 -7.12 3.88
N LEU A 77 -0.53 -6.27 4.75
CA LEU A 77 -0.83 -6.33 6.18
C LEU A 77 -2.16 -5.60 6.44
N SER A 78 -3.00 -6.14 7.32
CA SER A 78 -4.27 -5.51 7.75
C SER A 78 -4.03 -4.38 8.75
N GLY A 79 -2.93 -4.43 9.51
CA GLY A 79 -2.62 -3.44 10.53
C GLY A 79 -3.62 -3.52 11.67
N GLY A 80 -4.33 -2.42 11.92
CA GLY A 80 -5.39 -2.32 12.94
C GLY A 80 -6.82 -2.41 12.39
N GLN A 81 -7.00 -2.78 11.12
CA GLN A 81 -8.32 -2.98 10.53
C GLN A 81 -9.03 -4.17 11.19
N SER A 82 -10.36 -4.12 11.25
CA SER A 82 -11.15 -5.31 11.59
C SER A 82 -11.03 -6.39 10.51
N GLU A 83 -11.40 -7.63 10.84
CA GLU A 83 -11.39 -8.75 9.89
C GLU A 83 -12.26 -8.47 8.65
N GLU A 84 -13.47 -7.95 8.86
CA GLU A 84 -14.41 -7.58 7.79
C GLU A 84 -13.86 -6.43 6.94
N GLU A 85 -13.36 -5.36 7.58
CA GLU A 85 -12.82 -4.20 6.88
C GLU A 85 -11.61 -4.56 6.00
N ALA A 86 -10.69 -5.37 6.53
CA ALA A 86 -9.54 -5.85 5.77
C ALA A 86 -9.97 -6.68 4.55
N SER A 87 -11.01 -7.51 4.70
CA SER A 87 -11.56 -8.33 3.62
C SER A 87 -12.24 -7.49 2.54
N ILE A 88 -13.08 -6.52 2.94
CA ILE A 88 -13.76 -5.61 2.02
C ILE A 88 -12.75 -4.74 1.24
N ASN A 89 -11.74 -4.19 1.92
CA ASN A 89 -10.71 -3.38 1.28
C ASN A 89 -9.87 -4.20 0.30
N LEU A 90 -9.48 -5.42 0.67
CA LEU A 90 -8.77 -6.32 -0.24
C LEU A 90 -9.63 -6.70 -1.45
N ASN A 91 -10.92 -6.93 -1.25
CA ASN A 91 -11.86 -7.18 -2.34
C ASN A 91 -11.99 -5.97 -3.27
N ALA A 92 -12.02 -4.75 -2.75
CA ALA A 92 -12.10 -3.53 -3.57
C ALA A 92 -10.81 -3.24 -4.37
N ILE A 93 -9.66 -3.75 -3.92
CA ILE A 93 -8.38 -3.64 -4.62
C ILE A 93 -8.32 -4.50 -5.89
N ASN A 94 -9.14 -5.57 -5.98
CA ASN A 94 -9.19 -6.50 -7.11
C ASN A 94 -10.42 -6.25 -8.00
#